data_AF-A0A0Q8ZP63-F1
#
_entry.id   AF-A0A0Q8ZP63-F1
#
_cell.length_a   1.000
_cell.length_b   1.000
_cell.length_c   1.000
_cell.angle_alpha   90.00
_cell.angle_beta   90.00
_cell.angle_gamma   90.00
#
_symmetry.space_group_name_H-M   'P 1'
#
loop_
_entity.id
_entity.type
_entity.pdbx_description
1 polymer ?
#
loop_
_entity_poly.entity_id
_entity_poly.type
_entity_poly.pdbx_seq_one_letter_code
_entity_poly.pdbx_strand_id
1 'polypeptide(L)'
;MAGEVERAMQRTLDDDPDLKGLTVVEVLLVHKSGNEYKGIATVKAADDTEHDVPVDVTADDENVLWETPPGAFAFAEESRPSPPAPPPPRVPPPPPPPVLSPGEVENFRLCPSGLTGVASAETSCAFADNVRRAWYGQPGSVVTAYSPVTGRLYTMRCAAADTDAWSTAQRCTGTNPQGDPLIVYIS
;
A
#
# COMPACT_ATOMS: atom_id res chain seq x y z
N MET A 1 7.02 36.20 -4.76
CA MET A 1 5.90 35.27 -4.96
C MET A 1 6.29 33.81 -4.72
N ALA A 2 6.92 33.07 -5.66
CA ALA A 2 7.23 31.65 -5.44
C ALA A 2 8.09 31.39 -4.18
N GLY A 3 9.18 32.15 -4.00
CA GLY A 3 10.02 32.04 -2.80
C GLY A 3 9.39 32.56 -1.50
N GLU A 4 8.25 33.27 -1.56
CA GLU A 4 7.48 33.65 -0.36
C GLU A 4 6.51 32.54 0.05
N VAL A 5 5.88 31.89 -0.94
CA VAL A 5 5.06 30.70 -0.73
C VAL A 5 5.92 29.56 -0.19
N GLU A 6 7.10 29.34 -0.74
CA GLU A 6 8.06 28.33 -0.25
C GLU A 6 8.39 28.54 1.24
N ARG A 7 8.76 29.77 1.64
CA ARG A 7 9.06 30.10 3.04
C ARG A 7 7.85 29.99 3.95
N ALA A 8 6.68 30.43 3.49
CA ALA A 8 5.44 30.33 4.26
C ALA A 8 5.04 28.87 4.47
N MET A 9 5.18 28.05 3.43
CA MET A 9 4.90 26.62 3.46
C MET A 9 5.89 25.89 4.37
N GLN A 10 7.20 26.09 4.20
CA GLN A 10 8.22 25.47 5.05
C GLN A 10 7.99 25.80 6.53
N ARG A 11 7.66 27.05 6.85
CA ARG A 11 7.34 27.45 8.21
C ARG A 11 6.16 26.67 8.79
N THR A 12 5.10 26.48 8.03
CA THR A 12 3.95 25.67 8.47
C THR A 12 4.33 24.20 8.67
N LEU A 13 5.15 23.63 7.78
CA LEU A 13 5.65 22.25 7.92
C LEU A 13 6.55 22.11 9.16
N ASP A 14 7.35 23.12 9.47
CA ASP A 14 8.23 23.16 10.65
C ASP A 14 7.47 23.38 11.95
N ASP A 15 6.38 24.17 11.94
CA ASP A 15 5.53 24.40 13.10
C ASP A 15 4.65 23.17 13.43
N ASP A 16 4.23 22.41 12.41
CA ASP A 16 3.39 21.23 12.59
C ASP A 16 4.21 20.00 13.02
N PRO A 17 4.01 19.47 14.23
CA PRO A 17 4.76 18.31 14.72
C PRO A 17 4.57 17.07 13.86
N ASP A 18 3.46 16.99 13.12
CA ASP A 18 3.16 15.86 12.26
C ASP A 18 3.81 15.95 10.88
N LEU A 19 4.18 17.16 10.45
CA LEU A 19 4.82 17.43 9.16
C LEU A 19 6.31 17.79 9.31
N LYS A 20 6.83 17.78 10.54
CA LYS A 20 8.26 17.97 10.84
C LYS A 20 9.12 16.95 10.11
N GLY A 21 10.10 17.45 9.36
CA GLY A 21 11.00 16.65 8.54
C GLY A 21 10.66 16.65 7.05
N LEU A 22 9.55 17.28 6.66
CA LEU A 22 9.28 17.61 5.28
C LEU A 22 10.05 18.87 4.86
N THR A 23 10.69 18.82 3.70
CA THR A 23 11.44 19.95 3.14
C THR A 23 10.82 20.33 1.80
N VAL A 24 10.44 21.59 1.62
CA VAL A 24 10.00 22.10 0.31
C VAL A 24 11.24 22.23 -0.58
N VAL A 25 11.26 21.51 -1.70
CA VAL A 25 12.38 21.50 -2.66
C VAL A 25 12.14 22.50 -3.76
N GLU A 26 10.93 22.53 -4.30
CA GLU A 26 10.57 23.38 -5.42
C GLU A 26 9.09 23.79 -5.34
N VAL A 27 8.78 25.00 -5.79
CA VAL A 27 7.39 25.48 -5.94
C VAL A 27 7.20 26.09 -7.32
N LEU A 28 6.41 25.41 -8.16
CA LEU A 28 6.04 25.84 -9.50
C LEU A 28 4.67 26.49 -9.47
N LEU A 29 4.59 27.81 -9.69
CA LEU A 29 3.33 28.56 -9.72
C LEU A 29 2.97 28.99 -11.15
N VAL A 30 1.70 28.87 -11.49
CA VAL A 30 1.10 29.29 -12.75
C VAL A 30 0.01 30.30 -12.47
N HIS A 31 0.09 31.47 -13.12
CA HIS A 31 -0.94 32.50 -13.02
C HIS A 31 -2.26 31.98 -13.59
N LYS A 32 -3.33 32.03 -12.78
CA LYS A 32 -4.68 31.61 -13.19
C LYS A 32 -5.52 32.82 -13.60
N SER A 33 -5.81 33.72 -12.67
CA SER A 33 -6.65 34.90 -12.92
C SER A 33 -6.55 35.91 -11.78
N GLY A 34 -6.41 37.20 -12.10
CA GLY A 34 -6.25 38.26 -11.09
C GLY A 34 -5.08 37.98 -10.15
N ASN A 35 -5.39 37.81 -8.87
CA ASN A 35 -4.43 37.58 -7.80
C ASN A 35 -4.29 36.08 -7.43
N GLU A 36 -4.94 35.18 -8.19
CA GLU A 36 -4.90 33.74 -7.98
C GLU A 36 -3.85 33.04 -8.85
N TYR A 37 -3.10 32.14 -8.23
CA TYR A 37 -2.07 31.31 -8.81
C TYR A 37 -2.33 29.85 -8.43
N LYS A 38 -2.20 28.92 -9.38
CA LYS A 38 -2.18 27.48 -9.09
C LYS A 38 -0.79 26.94 -9.27
N GLY A 39 -0.36 26.07 -8.39
CA GLY A 39 0.96 25.48 -8.50
C GLY A 39 1.06 24.07 -7.99
N ILE A 40 2.27 23.55 -8.11
CA ILE A 40 2.70 22.30 -7.53
C ILE A 40 3.93 22.61 -6.69
N ALA A 41 3.88 22.23 -5.42
CA ALA A 41 5.02 22.25 -4.52
C ALA A 41 5.58 20.83 -4.44
N THR A 42 6.83 20.65 -4.83
CA THR A 42 7.55 19.38 -4.64
C THR A 42 8.13 19.40 -3.23
N VAL A 43 7.65 18.48 -2.40
CA VAL A 43 8.02 18.34 -1.00
C VAL A 43 8.76 17.03 -0.83
N LYS A 44 9.94 17.10 -0.21
CA LYS A 44 10.76 15.95 0.12
C LYS A 44 10.48 15.47 1.52
N ALA A 45 10.15 14.21 1.65
CA ALA A 45 9.90 13.56 2.93
C ALA A 45 11.20 13.10 3.61
N ALA A 46 11.09 12.70 4.88
CA ALA A 46 12.23 12.31 5.71
C ALA A 46 12.96 11.05 5.20
N ASP A 47 12.32 10.27 4.33
CA ASP A 47 12.87 9.11 3.63
C ASP A 47 13.53 9.48 2.29
N ASP A 48 13.81 10.77 2.06
CA ASP A 48 14.36 11.34 0.83
C ASP A 48 13.43 11.24 -0.40
N THR A 49 12.19 10.77 -0.24
CA THR A 49 11.21 10.67 -1.34
C THR A 49 10.57 12.02 -1.66
N GLU A 50 10.49 12.37 -2.94
CA GLU A 50 9.88 13.61 -3.43
C GLU A 50 8.41 13.39 -3.80
N HIS A 51 7.54 14.30 -3.36
CA HIS A 51 6.11 14.24 -3.59
C HIS A 51 5.57 15.58 -4.09
N ASP A 52 4.74 15.52 -5.12
CA ASP A 52 4.12 16.69 -5.72
C ASP A 52 2.77 17.01 -5.04
N VAL A 53 2.72 18.19 -4.41
CA VAL A 53 1.58 18.68 -3.64
C VAL A 53 0.92 19.82 -4.41
N PRO A 54 -0.35 19.68 -4.85
CA PRO A 54 -1.06 20.78 -5.50
C PRO A 54 -1.31 21.92 -4.50
N VAL A 55 -0.95 23.13 -4.89
CA VAL A 55 -1.11 24.36 -4.09
C VAL A 55 -1.97 25.38 -4.83
N ASP A 56 -2.93 25.95 -4.13
CA ASP A 56 -3.71 27.10 -4.57
C ASP A 56 -3.23 28.33 -3.79
N VAL A 57 -2.76 29.36 -4.48
CA VAL A 57 -2.13 30.55 -3.90
C VAL A 57 -2.92 31.78 -4.29
N THR A 58 -3.25 32.61 -3.31
CA THR A 58 -3.82 33.94 -3.51
C THR A 58 -2.85 34.97 -2.93
N ALA A 59 -2.35 35.88 -3.77
CA ALA A 59 -1.38 36.88 -3.36
C ALA A 59 -1.90 38.30 -3.66
N ASP A 60 -2.02 39.12 -2.62
CA ASP A 60 -2.27 40.57 -2.71
C ASP A 60 -0.99 41.38 -2.43
N ASP A 61 -1.11 42.71 -2.41
CA ASP A 61 0.02 43.62 -2.23
C ASP A 61 0.70 43.50 -0.85
N GLU A 62 0.00 42.98 0.16
CA GLU A 62 0.53 42.81 1.54
C GLU A 62 0.56 41.35 2.01
N ASN A 63 -0.32 40.48 1.52
CA ASN A 63 -0.49 39.12 2.06
C ASN A 63 -0.43 38.04 0.99
N VAL A 64 0.06 36.88 1.41
CA VAL A 64 0.09 35.66 0.60
C VAL A 64 -0.62 34.56 1.38
N LEU A 65 -1.73 34.09 0.84
CA LEU A 65 -2.46 32.93 1.33
C LEU A 65 -2.19 31.75 0.41
N TRP A 66 -1.90 30.59 0.98
CA TRP A 66 -1.76 29.35 0.24
C TRP A 66 -2.61 28.27 0.91
N GLU A 67 -3.20 27.41 0.10
CA GLU A 67 -4.05 26.31 0.53
C GLU A 67 -3.66 25.04 -0.23
N THR A 68 -3.88 23.89 0.40
CA THR A 68 -3.72 22.57 -0.22
C THR A 68 -4.98 21.75 0.03
N PRO A 69 -5.31 20.78 -0.85
CA PRO A 69 -6.43 19.89 -0.60
C PRO A 69 -6.26 19.09 0.70
N PRO A 70 -7.35 18.76 1.40
CA PRO A 70 -7.30 17.84 2.53
C PRO A 70 -6.66 16.50 2.11
N GLY A 71 -5.67 16.04 2.89
CA GLY A 71 -4.93 14.81 2.60
C GLY A 71 -3.78 14.97 1.59
N ALA A 72 -3.48 16.19 1.12
CA ALA A 72 -2.36 16.42 0.21
C ALA A 72 -0.99 16.08 0.84
N PHE A 73 -0.90 16.03 2.17
CA PHE A 73 0.29 15.61 2.93
C PHE A 73 0.18 14.21 3.54
N ALA A 74 -0.77 13.37 3.11
CA ALA A 74 -0.94 12.03 3.68
C ALA A 74 0.31 11.13 3.55
N PHE A 75 1.18 11.42 2.58
CA PHE A 75 2.46 10.74 2.41
C PHE A 75 3.40 10.94 3.63
N ALA A 76 3.29 12.06 4.35
CA ALA A 76 4.12 12.37 5.51
C ALA A 76 3.85 11.44 6.70
N GLU A 77 2.64 10.90 6.81
CA GLU A 77 2.29 9.92 7.84
C GLU A 77 2.85 8.52 7.49
N GLU A 78 2.87 8.17 6.21
CA GLU A 78 3.37 6.88 5.74
C GLU A 78 4.90 6.80 5.74
N SER A 79 5.59 7.93 5.50
CA SER A 79 7.06 8.03 5.57
C SER A 79 7.62 8.00 6.99
N ARG A 80 6.78 8.07 8.05
CA ARG A 80 7.28 7.88 9.40
C ARG A 80 7.76 6.43 9.55
N PRO A 81 9.02 6.20 9.96
CA PRO A 81 9.40 4.88 10.42
C PRO A 81 8.45 4.51 11.56
N SER A 82 7.59 3.53 11.32
CA SER A 82 6.73 3.00 12.36
C SER A 82 7.61 2.69 13.57
N PRO A 83 7.23 3.13 14.79
CA PRO A 83 7.98 2.73 15.98
C PRO A 83 8.12 1.20 15.94
N PRO A 84 9.31 0.65 16.30
CA PRO A 84 9.47 -0.79 16.37
C PRO A 84 8.31 -1.30 17.22
N ALA A 85 7.46 -2.14 16.62
CA ALA A 85 6.31 -2.68 17.32
C ALA A 85 6.82 -3.23 18.66
N PRO A 86 6.12 -2.99 19.80
CA PRO A 86 6.46 -3.70 21.01
C PRO A 86 6.55 -5.18 20.65
N PRO A 87 7.57 -5.92 21.13
CA PRO A 87 7.65 -7.34 20.85
C PRO A 87 6.27 -7.90 21.18
N PRO A 88 5.63 -8.64 20.24
CA PRO A 88 4.34 -9.22 20.54
C PRO A 88 4.48 -9.96 21.88
N PRO A 89 3.47 -9.90 22.77
CA PRO A 89 3.49 -10.77 23.94
C PRO A 89 3.90 -12.15 23.43
N ARG A 90 4.90 -12.77 24.06
CA ARG A 90 5.34 -14.12 23.69
C ARG A 90 4.15 -15.05 23.94
N VAL A 91 3.22 -15.09 23.02
CA VAL A 91 2.36 -16.22 22.82
C VAL A 91 3.35 -17.35 22.57
N PRO A 92 3.26 -18.48 23.31
CA PRO A 92 4.05 -19.64 22.94
C PRO A 92 3.88 -19.84 21.43
N PRO A 93 4.97 -20.10 20.68
CA PRO A 93 4.84 -20.31 19.25
C PRO A 93 3.68 -21.28 19.07
N PRO A 94 2.68 -20.97 18.21
CA PRO A 94 1.72 -21.98 17.85
C PRO A 94 2.53 -23.22 17.48
N PRO A 95 2.13 -24.43 17.93
CA PRO A 95 2.85 -25.64 17.57
C PRO A 95 3.12 -25.56 16.06
N PRO A 96 4.36 -25.82 15.59
CA PRO A 96 4.66 -25.73 14.18
C PRO A 96 3.54 -26.47 13.45
N PRO A 97 2.86 -25.84 12.46
CA PRO A 97 1.92 -26.59 11.66
C PRO A 97 2.66 -27.84 11.19
N PRO A 98 2.04 -29.02 11.27
CA PRO A 98 2.70 -30.24 10.83
C PRO A 98 3.28 -29.95 9.45
N VAL A 99 4.59 -30.13 9.31
CA VAL A 99 5.26 -29.94 8.02
C VAL A 99 4.69 -31.02 7.12
N LEU A 100 3.72 -30.64 6.29
CA LEU A 100 3.02 -31.57 5.42
C LEU A 100 4.03 -32.12 4.41
N SER A 101 4.09 -33.44 4.32
CA SER A 101 4.95 -34.13 3.37
C SER A 101 4.53 -33.76 1.94
N PRO A 102 5.45 -33.71 0.97
CA PRO A 102 5.09 -33.53 -0.44
C PRO A 102 4.15 -34.68 -0.86
N GLY A 103 2.86 -34.36 -1.07
CA GLY A 103 1.82 -35.33 -1.38
C GLY A 103 0.67 -35.42 -0.36
N GLU A 104 0.76 -34.73 0.78
CA GLU A 104 -0.41 -34.54 1.65
C GLU A 104 -1.21 -33.35 1.11
N VAL A 105 -2.45 -33.62 0.70
CA VAL A 105 -3.43 -32.61 0.31
C VAL A 105 -3.58 -31.61 1.46
N GLU A 106 -2.95 -30.45 1.36
CA GLU A 106 -3.16 -29.32 2.28
C GLU A 106 -4.68 -29.15 2.42
N ASN A 107 -5.23 -29.35 3.62
CA ASN A 107 -6.66 -29.17 3.87
C ASN A 107 -7.02 -27.69 3.68
N PHE A 108 -7.29 -27.30 2.43
CA PHE A 108 -7.72 -25.97 2.09
C PHE A 108 -9.23 -25.87 2.25
N ARG A 109 -9.67 -24.73 2.77
CA ARG A 109 -11.09 -24.44 2.87
C ARG A 109 -11.58 -23.89 1.55
N LEU A 110 -12.56 -24.56 0.95
CA LEU A 110 -13.29 -24.04 -0.20
C LEU A 110 -14.03 -22.76 0.16
N CYS A 111 -13.91 -21.77 -0.70
CA CYS A 111 -14.64 -20.52 -0.58
C CYS A 111 -16.08 -20.66 -1.08
N PRO A 112 -17.00 -19.78 -0.64
CA PRO A 112 -18.41 -19.85 -1.04
C PRO A 112 -18.63 -19.81 -2.56
N SER A 113 -17.68 -19.23 -3.31
CA SER A 113 -17.69 -19.20 -4.77
C SER A 113 -17.50 -20.58 -5.41
N GLY A 114 -16.91 -21.56 -4.70
CA GLY A 114 -16.59 -22.89 -5.21
C GLY A 114 -15.44 -22.92 -6.24
N LEU A 115 -14.85 -21.76 -6.53
CA LEU A 115 -13.81 -21.58 -7.55
C LEU A 115 -12.43 -21.31 -6.93
N THR A 116 -12.39 -21.06 -5.63
CA THR A 116 -11.19 -20.69 -4.89
C THR A 116 -11.15 -21.39 -3.54
N GLY A 117 -9.93 -21.53 -3.00
CA GLY A 117 -9.67 -22.15 -1.71
C GLY A 117 -8.54 -21.45 -0.97
N VAL A 118 -8.61 -21.43 0.35
CA VAL A 118 -7.60 -20.82 1.23
C VAL A 118 -6.96 -21.88 2.12
N ALA A 119 -5.63 -21.88 2.20
CA ALA A 119 -4.88 -22.87 2.95
C ALA A 119 -4.02 -22.28 4.08
N SER A 120 -3.91 -20.94 4.18
CA SER A 120 -3.26 -20.29 5.33
C SER A 120 -4.22 -19.41 6.12
N ALA A 121 -3.97 -19.30 7.44
CA ALA A 121 -4.81 -18.54 8.36
C ALA A 121 -4.91 -17.05 7.99
N GLU A 122 -3.88 -16.52 7.32
CA GLU A 122 -3.80 -15.13 6.86
C GLU A 122 -4.49 -14.90 5.50
N THR A 123 -4.98 -15.96 4.85
CA THR A 123 -5.68 -15.85 3.56
C THR A 123 -7.19 -15.83 3.72
N SER A 124 -7.84 -14.92 2.99
CA SER A 124 -9.30 -14.77 2.98
C SER A 124 -9.87 -15.16 1.63
N CYS A 125 -11.14 -15.58 1.61
CA CYS A 125 -11.80 -15.93 0.35
C CYS A 125 -11.91 -14.76 -0.62
N ALA A 126 -12.16 -13.55 -0.11
CA ALA A 126 -12.19 -12.35 -0.93
C ALA A 126 -10.83 -12.06 -1.58
N PHE A 127 -9.72 -12.35 -0.89
CA PHE A 127 -8.39 -12.28 -1.49
C PHE A 127 -8.19 -13.40 -2.51
N ALA A 128 -8.59 -14.63 -2.21
CA ALA A 128 -8.48 -15.76 -3.12
C ALA A 128 -9.19 -15.54 -4.47
N ASP A 129 -10.39 -14.93 -4.44
CA ASP A 129 -11.12 -14.55 -5.66
C ASP A 129 -10.37 -13.47 -6.47
N ASN A 130 -9.68 -12.53 -5.82
CA ASN A 130 -8.83 -11.56 -6.51
C ASN A 130 -7.56 -12.20 -7.10
N VAL A 131 -6.96 -13.16 -6.42
CA VAL A 131 -5.83 -13.95 -6.96
C VAL A 131 -6.25 -14.71 -8.20
N ARG A 132 -7.43 -15.35 -8.18
CA ARG A 132 -7.99 -16.02 -9.36
C ARG A 132 -8.22 -15.05 -10.52
N ARG A 133 -8.79 -13.88 -10.25
CA ARG A 133 -8.97 -12.84 -11.27
C ARG A 133 -7.63 -12.37 -11.86
N ALA A 134 -6.62 -12.19 -11.01
CA ALA A 134 -5.28 -11.80 -11.44
C ALA A 134 -4.62 -12.88 -12.32
N TRP A 135 -4.76 -14.16 -11.96
CA TRP A 135 -4.28 -15.30 -12.75
C TRP A 135 -4.82 -15.32 -14.18
N TYR A 136 -6.12 -15.08 -14.35
CA TYR A 136 -6.74 -15.06 -15.67
C TYR A 136 -6.56 -13.73 -16.43
N GLY A 137 -6.16 -12.66 -15.74
CA GLY A 137 -5.98 -11.34 -16.33
C GLY A 137 -4.53 -10.94 -16.63
N GLN A 138 -3.55 -11.61 -16.03
CA GLN A 138 -2.13 -11.29 -16.15
C GLN A 138 -1.36 -12.43 -16.83
N PRO A 139 -0.36 -12.11 -17.67
CA PRO A 139 0.49 -13.13 -18.27
C PRO A 139 1.53 -13.64 -17.27
N GLY A 140 1.85 -14.93 -17.36
CA GLY A 140 2.96 -15.56 -16.62
C GLY A 140 2.53 -16.31 -15.36
N SER A 141 3.51 -16.85 -14.64
CA SER A 141 3.31 -17.65 -13.42
C SER A 141 3.36 -16.84 -12.12
N VAL A 142 3.57 -15.53 -12.23
CA VAL A 142 3.63 -14.59 -11.10
C VAL A 142 2.62 -13.50 -11.36
N VAL A 143 1.72 -13.27 -10.40
CA VAL A 143 0.60 -12.35 -10.52
C VAL A 143 0.54 -11.42 -9.33
N THR A 144 0.07 -10.20 -9.56
CA THR A 144 -0.17 -9.21 -8.51
C THR A 144 -1.66 -9.12 -8.23
N ALA A 145 -2.09 -9.40 -6.98
CA ALA A 145 -3.49 -9.44 -6.60
C ALA A 145 -3.79 -8.51 -5.42
N TYR A 146 -4.90 -7.78 -5.51
CA TYR A 146 -5.38 -6.91 -4.44
C TYR A 146 -6.13 -7.70 -3.36
N SER A 147 -5.84 -7.42 -2.08
CA SER A 147 -6.58 -7.93 -0.94
C SER A 147 -7.54 -6.87 -0.39
N PRO A 148 -8.86 -7.07 -0.45
CA PRO A 148 -9.83 -6.15 0.14
C PRO A 148 -9.82 -6.18 1.68
N VAL A 149 -9.22 -7.21 2.29
CA VAL A 149 -9.12 -7.33 3.75
C VAL A 149 -8.02 -6.42 4.31
N THR A 150 -6.90 -6.32 3.60
CA THR A 150 -5.74 -5.53 4.06
C THR A 150 -5.53 -4.24 3.27
N GLY A 151 -6.23 -4.05 2.15
CA GLY A 151 -6.09 -2.86 1.30
C GLY A 151 -4.82 -2.84 0.45
N ARG A 152 -4.15 -3.99 0.29
CA ARG A 152 -2.79 -4.06 -0.28
C ARG A 152 -2.71 -4.99 -1.49
N LEU A 153 -1.72 -4.74 -2.34
CA LEU A 153 -1.34 -5.61 -3.44
C LEU A 153 -0.29 -6.62 -2.97
N TYR A 154 -0.49 -7.89 -3.33
CA TYR A 154 0.43 -8.98 -3.02
C TYR A 154 0.90 -9.66 -4.30
N THR A 155 2.19 -9.97 -4.34
CA THR A 155 2.77 -10.79 -5.40
C THR A 155 2.60 -12.26 -5.03
N MET A 156 1.94 -13.01 -5.91
CA MET A 156 1.65 -14.42 -5.76
C MET A 156 2.28 -15.18 -6.93
N ARG A 157 2.97 -16.27 -6.65
CA ARG A 157 3.49 -17.20 -7.65
C ARG A 157 2.58 -18.41 -7.73
N CYS A 158 1.99 -18.63 -8.90
CA CYS A 158 1.08 -19.74 -9.17
C CYS A 158 1.78 -20.84 -9.96
N ALA A 159 1.51 -22.08 -9.58
CA ALA A 159 1.94 -23.27 -10.29
C ALA A 159 0.81 -24.30 -10.29
N ALA A 160 0.82 -25.18 -11.28
CA ALA A 160 -0.14 -26.28 -11.34
C ALA A 160 -0.04 -27.13 -10.07
N ALA A 161 -1.19 -27.49 -9.53
CA ALA A 161 -1.30 -28.30 -8.34
C ALA A 161 -2.46 -29.28 -8.46
N ASP A 162 -2.26 -30.47 -7.92
CA ASP A 162 -3.31 -31.46 -7.79
C ASP A 162 -4.06 -31.22 -6.48
N THR A 163 -5.39 -31.29 -6.55
CA THR A 163 -6.28 -31.17 -5.38
C THR A 163 -7.42 -32.17 -5.50
N ASP A 164 -7.99 -32.58 -4.37
CA ASP A 164 -9.18 -33.45 -4.38
C ASP A 164 -10.44 -32.71 -4.87
N ALA A 165 -10.46 -31.38 -4.82
CA ALA A 165 -11.61 -30.58 -5.24
C ALA A 165 -11.63 -30.30 -6.75
N TRP A 166 -10.46 -30.18 -7.39
CA TRP A 166 -10.32 -29.85 -8.81
C TRP A 166 -9.16 -30.59 -9.47
N SER A 167 -9.40 -31.16 -10.65
CA SER A 167 -8.40 -31.87 -11.47
C SER A 167 -7.38 -30.97 -12.17
N THR A 168 -7.60 -29.65 -12.18
CA THR A 168 -6.71 -28.66 -12.82
C THR A 168 -6.61 -27.41 -11.94
N ALA A 169 -6.16 -27.57 -10.70
CA ALA A 169 -5.97 -26.44 -9.81
C ALA A 169 -4.63 -25.74 -10.05
N GLN A 170 -4.56 -24.47 -9.67
CA GLN A 170 -3.29 -23.76 -9.47
C GLN A 170 -3.14 -23.44 -7.99
N ARG A 171 -1.96 -23.70 -7.46
CA ARG A 171 -1.54 -23.26 -6.13
C ARG A 171 -0.74 -21.98 -6.27
N CYS A 172 -1.29 -20.91 -5.74
CA CYS A 172 -0.69 -19.58 -5.71
C CYS A 172 -0.12 -19.31 -4.31
N THR A 173 1.19 -19.06 -4.24
CA THR A 173 1.90 -18.76 -2.99
C THR A 173 2.55 -17.39 -3.02
N GLY A 174 2.43 -16.65 -1.94
CA GLY A 174 3.16 -15.40 -1.70
C GLY A 174 3.52 -15.28 -0.23
N THR A 175 4.04 -14.11 0.15
CA THR A 175 4.35 -13.79 1.55
C THR A 175 3.75 -12.44 1.90
N ASN A 176 3.21 -12.32 3.11
CA ASN A 176 2.86 -11.00 3.65
C ASN A 176 4.15 -10.24 4.06
N PRO A 177 4.07 -8.93 4.37
CA PRO A 177 5.20 -8.13 4.85
C PRO A 177 5.82 -8.63 6.16
N GLN A 178 5.10 -9.40 6.95
CA GLN A 178 5.58 -10.05 8.17
C GLN A 178 6.36 -11.35 7.89
N GLY A 179 6.37 -11.81 6.63
CA GLY A 179 7.02 -13.04 6.20
C GLY A 179 6.12 -14.29 6.29
N ASP A 180 4.86 -14.17 6.68
CA ASP A 180 3.94 -15.30 6.76
C ASP A 180 3.50 -15.74 5.35
N PRO A 181 3.39 -17.06 5.13
CA PRO A 181 2.98 -17.60 3.83
C PRO A 181 1.49 -17.33 3.55
N LEU A 182 1.24 -16.80 2.35
CA LEU A 182 -0.09 -16.68 1.76
C LEU A 182 -0.27 -17.84 0.79
N ILE A 183 -1.19 -18.76 1.06
CA ILE A 183 -1.42 -19.93 0.21
C ILE A 183 -2.88 -19.97 -0.24
N VAL A 184 -3.08 -19.88 -1.55
CA VAL A 184 -4.39 -19.86 -2.20
C VAL A 184 -4.43 -20.92 -3.29
N TYR A 185 -5.56 -21.61 -3.41
CA TYR A 185 -5.85 -22.51 -4.52
C TYR A 185 -6.92 -21.89 -5.42
N ILE A 186 -6.75 -22.02 -6.73
CA ILE A 186 -7.68 -21.52 -7.74
C ILE A 186 -7.96 -22.58 -8.81
N SER A 187 -9.16 -22.50 -9.39
CA SER A 187 -9.65 -23.35 -10.49
C SER A 187 -10.10 -22.51 -11.67
#